data_AF-A0A1S1HTH5-F1
#
_entry.id   AF-A0A1S1HTH5-F1
#
_cell.length_a   1.000
_cell.length_b   1.000
_cell.length_c   1.000
_cell.angle_alpha   90.00
_cell.angle_beta   90.00
_cell.angle_gamma   90.00
#
_symmetry.space_group_name_H-M   'P 1'
#
loop_
_entity.id
_entity.type
_entity.pdbx_description
1 polymer ?
#
loop_
_entity_poly.entity_id
_entity_poly.type
_entity_poly.pdbx_seq_one_letter_code
_entity_poly.pdbx_strand_id
1 'polypeptide(L)'
;MIRNLLTLTERRFDRTLQEQVKVQSAIKVLEQQRTHLQLRMTTLETQIILFEQSAQLNKVSFWERQRLKAALLAEIAHLQYQIESIGSELIKYEQSRKQIVARMVTLRNKCEKFRNYLKQQRLARCLKLERQQQNEIEELSVYGNNET
;
A
#
# COMPACT_ATOMS: atom_id res chain seq x y z
N MET A 1 27.77 -13.54 5.99
CA MET A 1 26.44 -13.64 6.62
C MET A 1 25.63 -12.33 6.53
N ILE A 2 26.10 -11.20 7.07
CA ILE A 2 25.30 -9.96 7.16
C ILE A 2 24.97 -9.33 5.79
N ARG A 3 25.86 -9.43 4.80
CA ARG A 3 25.57 -9.00 3.42
C ARG A 3 24.39 -9.77 2.81
N ASN A 4 24.27 -11.06 3.09
CA ASN A 4 23.15 -11.89 2.62
C ASN A 4 21.85 -11.49 3.34
N LEU A 5 21.92 -11.19 4.64
CA LEU A 5 20.77 -10.67 5.39
C LEU A 5 20.28 -9.34 4.82
N LEU A 6 21.19 -8.42 4.49
CA LEU A 6 20.85 -7.15 3.84
C LEU A 6 20.12 -7.40 2.51
N THR A 7 20.67 -8.24 1.63
CA THR A 7 20.03 -8.54 0.33
C THR A 7 18.66 -9.18 0.48
N LEU A 8 18.47 -10.03 1.50
CA LEU A 8 17.18 -10.64 1.79
C LEU A 8 16.17 -9.60 2.27
N THR A 9 16.59 -8.68 3.16
CA THR A 9 15.70 -7.61 3.64
C THR A 9 15.34 -6.61 2.56
N GLU A 10 16.26 -6.29 1.65
CA GLU A 10 16.00 -5.43 0.49
C GLU A 10 14.98 -6.08 -0.45
N ARG A 11 15.15 -7.37 -0.80
CA ARG A 11 14.14 -8.11 -1.59
C ARG A 11 12.77 -8.15 -0.92
N ARG A 12 12.72 -8.29 0.41
CA ARG A 12 11.45 -8.24 1.16
C ARG A 12 10.82 -6.85 1.09
N PHE A 13 11.63 -5.79 1.21
CA PHE A 13 11.18 -4.42 1.07
C PHE A 13 10.58 -4.15 -0.31
N ASP A 14 11.24 -4.62 -1.38
CA ASP A 14 10.75 -4.47 -2.76
C ASP A 14 9.42 -5.19 -2.98
N ARG A 15 9.26 -6.39 -2.42
CA ARG A 15 7.97 -7.11 -2.45
C ARG A 15 6.87 -6.35 -1.73
N THR A 16 7.16 -5.81 -0.54
CA THR A 16 6.20 -5.00 0.21
C THR A 16 5.84 -3.71 -0.52
N LEU A 17 6.78 -3.11 -1.25
CA LEU A 17 6.51 -1.96 -2.13
C LEU A 17 5.54 -2.35 -3.27
N GLN A 18 5.75 -3.50 -3.91
CA GLN A 18 4.83 -4.00 -4.94
C GLN A 18 3.43 -4.29 -4.37
N GLU A 19 3.34 -4.85 -3.17
CA GLU A 19 2.07 -5.04 -2.45
C GLU A 19 1.37 -3.70 -2.19
N GLN A 20 2.12 -2.65 -1.78
CA GLN A 20 1.58 -1.31 -1.58
C GLN A 20 0.95 -0.76 -2.87
N VAL A 21 1.65 -0.87 -3.99
CA VAL A 21 1.16 -0.41 -5.30
C VAL A 21 -0.14 -1.13 -5.69
N LYS A 22 -0.20 -2.46 -5.48
CA LYS A 22 -1.40 -3.25 -5.75
C LYS A 22 -2.58 -2.80 -4.90
N VAL A 23 -2.38 -2.66 -3.59
CA VAL A 23 -3.43 -2.18 -2.67
C VAL A 23 -3.90 -0.78 -3.06
N GLN A 24 -2.99 0.12 -3.42
CA GLN A 24 -3.35 1.47 -3.83
C GLN A 24 -4.14 1.49 -5.15
N SER A 25 -3.77 0.64 -6.10
CA SER A 25 -4.53 0.50 -7.35
C SER A 25 -5.94 -0.05 -7.10
N ALA A 26 -6.08 -1.05 -6.22
CA ALA A 26 -7.37 -1.62 -5.85
C ALA A 26 -8.28 -0.59 -5.16
N ILE A 27 -7.75 0.20 -4.22
CA ILE A 27 -8.49 1.29 -3.56
C ILE A 27 -9.01 2.27 -4.62
N LYS A 28 -8.16 2.71 -5.55
CA LYS A 28 -8.55 3.67 -6.59
C LYS A 28 -9.68 3.12 -7.48
N VAL A 29 -9.59 1.85 -7.87
CA VAL A 29 -10.64 1.19 -8.69
C VAL A 29 -11.96 1.13 -7.92
N LEU A 30 -11.94 0.73 -6.65
CA LEU A 30 -13.14 0.66 -5.81
C LEU A 30 -13.76 2.04 -5.55
N GLU A 31 -12.93 3.07 -5.34
CA GLU A 31 -13.41 4.45 -5.21
C GLU A 31 -14.10 4.92 -6.50
N GLN A 32 -13.54 4.62 -7.67
CA GLN A 32 -14.15 4.93 -8.96
C GLN A 32 -15.45 4.17 -9.19
N GLN A 33 -15.51 2.89 -8.81
CA GLN A 33 -16.73 2.11 -8.89
C GLN A 33 -17.82 2.68 -7.97
N ARG A 34 -17.45 3.05 -6.74
CA ARG A 34 -18.38 3.67 -5.79
C ARG A 34 -18.98 4.97 -6.33
N THR A 35 -18.16 5.86 -6.89
CA THR A 35 -18.66 7.12 -7.45
C THR A 35 -19.57 6.90 -8.65
N HIS A 36 -19.25 5.92 -9.51
CA HIS A 36 -20.11 5.54 -10.62
C HIS A 36 -21.47 5.01 -10.16
N LEU A 37 -21.48 4.11 -9.16
CA LEU A 37 -22.73 3.58 -8.60
C LEU A 37 -23.56 4.67 -7.91
N GLN A 38 -22.92 5.60 -7.21
CA GLN A 38 -23.59 6.76 -6.61
C GLN A 38 -24.24 7.65 -7.67
N LEU A 39 -23.54 7.95 -8.78
CA LEU A 39 -24.10 8.72 -9.89
C LEU A 39 -25.29 8.01 -10.56
N ARG A 40 -25.18 6.68 -10.72
CA ARG A 40 -26.29 5.87 -11.24
C ARG A 40 -27.50 5.93 -10.31
N MET A 41 -27.27 5.80 -9.00
CA MET A 41 -28.32 5.85 -7.99
C MET A 41 -29.06 7.21 -8.00
N THR A 42 -28.33 8.33 -8.04
CA THR A 42 -28.95 9.67 -8.12
C THR A 42 -29.75 9.86 -9.41
N THR A 43 -29.29 9.27 -10.52
CA THR A 43 -30.04 9.26 -11.78
C THR A 43 -31.37 8.49 -11.64
N LEU A 44 -31.38 7.35 -10.96
CA LEU A 44 -32.61 6.60 -10.71
C LEU A 44 -33.55 7.31 -9.74
N GLU A 45 -33.00 7.96 -8.71
CA GLU A 45 -33.76 8.78 -7.75
C GLU A 45 -34.48 9.94 -8.46
N THR A 46 -33.78 10.65 -9.35
CA THR A 46 -34.40 11.71 -10.17
C THR A 46 -35.50 11.18 -11.10
N GLN A 47 -35.34 9.98 -11.67
CA GLN A 47 -36.39 9.34 -12.47
C GLN A 47 -37.63 9.01 -11.63
N ILE A 48 -37.46 8.58 -10.38
CA ILE A 48 -38.58 8.34 -9.46
C ILE A 48 -39.39 9.61 -9.21
N ILE A 49 -38.72 10.75 -9.01
CA ILE A 49 -39.40 12.05 -8.80
C ILE A 49 -40.25 12.42 -10.02
N LEU A 50 -39.77 12.17 -11.24
CA LEU A 50 -40.56 12.34 -12.47
C LEU A 50 -41.78 11.41 -12.51
N PHE A 51 -41.66 10.21 -11.92
CA PHE A 51 -42.79 9.29 -11.74
C PHE A 51 -43.76 9.69 -10.61
N GLU A 52 -43.47 10.70 -9.80
CA GLU A 52 -44.41 11.17 -8.76
C GLU A 52 -45.22 12.38 -9.20
N GLN A 53 -44.70 13.16 -10.16
CA GLN A 53 -45.29 14.46 -10.53
C GLN A 53 -46.39 14.41 -11.60
N SER A 54 -46.56 13.34 -12.39
CA SER A 54 -47.67 13.34 -13.39
C SER A 54 -49.00 13.03 -12.72
N ALA A 55 -49.97 13.93 -12.86
CA ALA A 55 -51.37 13.61 -12.65
C ALA A 55 -51.81 12.56 -13.68
N GLN A 56 -52.55 11.54 -13.24
CA GLN A 56 -53.01 10.47 -14.11
C GLN A 56 -54.54 10.43 -14.19
N LEU A 57 -55.05 10.31 -15.41
CA LEU A 57 -56.49 10.28 -15.71
C LEU A 57 -57.01 8.83 -15.93
N ASN A 58 -56.13 7.82 -16.05
CA ASN A 58 -56.49 6.42 -16.34
C ASN A 58 -55.90 5.43 -15.31
N LYS A 59 -56.68 4.40 -14.95
CA LYS A 59 -56.30 3.34 -14.00
C LYS A 59 -55.17 2.44 -14.52
N VAL A 60 -55.11 2.15 -15.82
CA VAL A 60 -54.07 1.26 -16.40
C VAL A 60 -52.70 1.93 -16.33
N SER A 61 -52.62 3.20 -16.71
CA SER A 61 -51.37 3.98 -16.64
C SER A 61 -50.88 4.12 -15.20
N PHE A 62 -51.79 4.06 -14.21
CA PHE A 62 -51.44 4.23 -12.81
C PHE A 62 -50.67 3.01 -12.31
N TRP A 63 -51.22 1.82 -12.56
CA TRP A 63 -50.58 0.56 -12.16
C TRP A 63 -49.26 0.32 -12.89
N GLU A 64 -49.19 0.64 -14.18
CA GLU A 64 -47.95 0.52 -14.94
C GLU A 64 -46.85 1.42 -14.38
N ARG A 65 -47.20 2.64 -13.96
CA ARG A 65 -46.26 3.53 -13.28
C ARG A 65 -45.81 2.99 -11.93
N GLN A 66 -46.72 2.45 -11.13
CA GLN A 66 -46.34 1.84 -9.85
C GLN A 66 -45.40 0.65 -10.05
N ARG A 67 -45.62 -0.15 -11.09
CA ARG A 67 -44.74 -1.26 -11.49
C ARG A 67 -43.32 -0.75 -11.85
N LEU A 68 -43.23 0.28 -12.68
CA LEU A 68 -41.95 0.90 -13.05
C LEU A 68 -41.24 1.53 -11.85
N LYS A 69 -41.97 2.23 -10.98
CA LYS A 69 -41.43 2.80 -9.74
C LYS A 69 -40.87 1.71 -8.81
N ALA A 70 -41.62 0.62 -8.63
CA ALA A 70 -41.16 -0.50 -7.82
C ALA A 70 -39.88 -1.15 -8.39
N ALA A 71 -39.78 -1.27 -9.71
CA ALA A 71 -38.57 -1.77 -10.37
C ALA A 71 -37.35 -0.85 -10.12
N LEU A 72 -37.53 0.47 -10.22
CA LEU A 72 -36.46 1.44 -9.93
C LEU A 72 -36.03 1.43 -8.47
N LEU A 73 -36.99 1.33 -7.53
CA LEU A 73 -36.68 1.20 -6.10
C LEU A 73 -35.88 -0.08 -5.80
N ALA A 74 -36.20 -1.19 -6.47
CA ALA A 74 -35.43 -2.43 -6.36
C ALA A 74 -34.00 -2.28 -6.91
N GLU A 75 -33.82 -1.58 -8.04
CA GLU A 75 -32.49 -1.28 -8.59
C GLU A 75 -31.68 -0.37 -7.65
N ILE A 76 -32.31 0.65 -7.06
CA ILE A 76 -31.66 1.52 -6.06
C ILE A 76 -31.22 0.71 -4.84
N ALA A 77 -32.08 -0.14 -4.29
CA ALA A 77 -31.74 -1.00 -3.15
C ALA A 77 -30.55 -1.92 -3.49
N HIS A 78 -30.50 -2.45 -4.71
CA HIS A 78 -29.37 -3.26 -5.17
C HIS A 78 -28.07 -2.44 -5.25
N LEU A 79 -28.12 -1.22 -5.79
CA LEU A 79 -26.97 -0.31 -5.84
C LEU A 79 -26.48 0.10 -4.44
N GLN A 80 -27.40 0.34 -3.51
CA GLN A 80 -27.07 0.64 -2.10
C GLN A 80 -26.29 -0.52 -1.47
N TYR A 81 -26.76 -1.75 -1.64
CA TYR A 81 -26.05 -2.95 -1.17
C TYR A 81 -24.64 -3.06 -1.78
N GLN A 82 -24.50 -2.80 -3.09
CA GLN A 82 -23.18 -2.80 -3.75
C GLN A 82 -22.25 -1.73 -3.17
N ILE A 83 -22.76 -0.52 -2.94
CA ILE A 83 -22.00 0.58 -2.33
C ILE A 83 -21.53 0.21 -0.91
N GLU A 84 -22.39 -0.41 -0.10
CA GLU A 84 -22.04 -0.89 1.24
C GLU A 84 -20.96 -1.99 1.18
N SER A 85 -21.10 -2.94 0.25
CA SER A 85 -20.09 -3.98 0.01
C SER A 85 -18.74 -3.38 -0.34
N ILE A 86 -18.69 -2.44 -1.29
CA ILE A 86 -17.47 -1.71 -1.66
C ILE A 86 -16.91 -0.94 -0.46
N GLY A 87 -17.76 -0.32 0.36
CA GLY A 87 -17.36 0.34 1.59
C GLY A 87 -16.63 -0.61 2.56
N SER A 88 -17.16 -1.82 2.74
CA SER A 88 -16.52 -2.85 3.56
C SER A 88 -15.16 -3.30 3.01
N GLU A 89 -15.03 -3.41 1.69
CA GLU A 89 -13.77 -3.76 1.02
C GLU A 89 -12.72 -2.65 1.14
N LEU A 90 -13.14 -1.39 0.95
CA LEU A 90 -12.27 -0.23 1.14
C LEU A 90 -11.68 -0.21 2.56
N ILE A 91 -12.49 -0.46 3.59
CA ILE A 91 -12.00 -0.56 4.98
C ILE A 91 -10.91 -1.65 5.12
N LYS A 92 -11.12 -2.83 4.51
CA LYS A 92 -10.12 -3.92 4.52
C LYS A 92 -8.82 -3.48 3.83
N TYR A 93 -8.91 -2.84 2.67
CA TYR A 93 -7.74 -2.35 1.95
C TYR A 93 -7.01 -1.23 2.71
N GLU A 94 -7.72 -0.34 3.38
CA GLU A 94 -7.11 0.71 4.21
C GLU A 94 -6.36 0.14 5.42
N GLN A 95 -6.92 -0.87 6.08
CA GLN A 95 -6.24 -1.59 7.15
C GLN A 95 -4.97 -2.28 6.63
N SER A 96 -5.07 -2.97 5.48
CA SER A 96 -3.92 -3.57 4.79
C SER A 96 -2.85 -2.54 4.46
N ARG A 97 -3.23 -1.38 3.92
CA ARG A 97 -2.33 -0.25 3.62
C ARG A 97 -1.57 0.21 4.87
N LYS A 98 -2.24 0.37 6.01
CA LYS A 98 -1.59 0.75 7.28
C LYS A 98 -0.54 -0.28 7.71
N GLN A 99 -0.87 -1.57 7.61
CA GLN A 99 0.05 -2.65 7.95
C GLN A 99 1.26 -2.69 7.01
N ILE A 100 1.05 -2.52 5.70
CA ILE A 100 2.11 -2.47 4.69
C ILE A 100 3.06 -1.31 4.99
N VAL A 101 2.55 -0.11 5.26
CA VAL A 101 3.38 1.07 5.60
C VAL A 101 4.23 0.80 6.85
N ALA A 102 3.64 0.24 7.92
CA ALA A 102 4.38 -0.11 9.13
C ALA A 102 5.49 -1.15 8.86
N ARG A 103 5.21 -2.16 8.03
CA ARG A 103 6.19 -3.17 7.60
C ARG A 103 7.32 -2.53 6.79
N MET A 104 7.01 -1.61 5.88
CA MET A 104 8.01 -0.90 5.08
C MET A 104 8.97 -0.09 5.94
N VAL A 105 8.46 0.67 6.92
CA VAL A 105 9.30 1.44 7.86
C VAL A 105 10.24 0.49 8.62
N THR A 106 9.70 -0.63 9.10
CA THR A 106 10.49 -1.64 9.84
C THR A 106 11.60 -2.25 8.97
N LEU A 107 11.28 -2.60 7.72
CA LEU A 107 12.24 -3.18 6.77
C LEU A 107 13.31 -2.17 6.38
N ARG A 108 12.92 -0.91 6.10
CA ARG A 108 13.85 0.19 5.81
C ARG A 108 14.87 0.37 6.95
N ASN A 109 14.39 0.43 8.19
CA ASN A 109 15.25 0.58 9.37
C ASN A 109 16.21 -0.60 9.53
N LYS A 110 15.77 -1.83 9.22
CA LYS A 110 16.63 -3.01 9.23
C LYS A 110 17.71 -2.94 8.15
N CYS A 111 17.36 -2.56 6.93
CA CYS A 111 18.33 -2.36 5.85
C CYS A 111 19.39 -1.32 6.24
N GLU A 112 18.98 -0.20 6.82
CA GLU A 112 19.90 0.84 7.27
C GLU A 112 20.85 0.36 8.37
N LYS A 113 20.33 -0.36 9.37
CA LYS A 113 21.16 -0.99 10.42
C LYS A 113 22.20 -1.94 9.83
N PHE A 114 21.83 -2.78 8.86
CA PHE A 114 22.79 -3.69 8.21
C PHE A 114 23.84 -2.93 7.39
N ARG A 115 23.45 -1.88 6.67
CA ARG A 115 24.39 -1.03 5.92
C ARG A 115 25.40 -0.36 6.86
N ASN A 116 24.93 0.21 7.96
CA ASN A 116 25.78 0.84 8.97
C ASN A 116 26.75 -0.16 9.60
N TYR A 117 26.26 -1.36 9.96
CA TYR A 117 27.12 -2.42 10.48
C TYR A 117 28.21 -2.81 9.47
N LEU A 118 27.87 -3.02 8.20
CA LEU A 118 28.85 -3.37 7.17
C LEU A 118 29.89 -2.27 6.96
N LYS A 119 29.50 -1.00 7.07
CA LYS A 119 30.41 0.15 7.01
C LYS A 119 31.40 0.13 8.19
N GLN A 120 30.89 -0.07 9.41
CA GLN A 120 31.73 -0.17 10.62
C GLN A 120 32.68 -1.37 10.55
N GLN A 121 32.22 -2.52 10.08
CA GLN A 121 33.04 -3.72 9.93
C GLN A 121 34.19 -3.50 8.94
N ARG A 122 33.96 -2.79 7.83
CA ARG A 122 35.02 -2.43 6.88
C ARG A 122 36.05 -1.51 7.52
N LEU A 123 35.59 -0.46 8.19
CA LEU A 123 36.46 0.50 8.86
C LEU A 123 37.34 -0.17 9.92
N ALA A 124 36.76 -1.04 10.76
CA ALA A 124 37.51 -1.80 11.76
C ALA A 124 38.58 -2.71 11.14
N ARG A 125 38.31 -3.30 9.96
CA ARG A 125 39.31 -4.10 9.23
C ARG A 125 40.44 -3.22 8.68
N CYS A 126 40.13 -2.06 8.12
CA CYS A 126 41.13 -1.11 7.64
C CYS A 126 42.06 -0.67 8.79
N LEU A 127 41.50 -0.21 9.91
CA LEU A 127 42.29 0.21 11.07
C LEU A 127 43.16 -0.92 11.64
N LYS A 128 42.67 -2.17 11.60
CA LYS A 128 43.45 -3.31 12.05
C LYS A 128 44.66 -3.55 11.14
N LEU A 129 44.48 -3.46 9.82
CA LEU A 129 45.57 -3.61 8.84
C LEU A 129 46.59 -2.47 8.96
N GLU A 130 46.12 -1.23 9.09
CA GLU A 130 46.99 -0.05 9.29
C GLU A 130 47.84 -0.20 10.56
N ARG A 131 47.23 -0.65 11.67
CA ARG A 131 47.98 -0.90 12.91
C ARG A 131 48.99 -2.05 12.75
N GLN A 132 48.65 -3.10 12.03
CA GLN A 132 49.60 -4.19 11.74
C GLN A 132 50.81 -3.67 10.94
N GLN A 133 50.56 -2.86 9.90
CA GLN A 133 51.63 -2.24 9.10
C GLN A 133 52.51 -1.30 9.94
N GLN A 134 51.90 -0.50 10.82
CA GLN A 134 52.66 0.36 11.74
C GLN A 134 53.57 -0.45 12.66
N ASN A 135 53.05 -1.51 13.27
CA ASN A 135 53.84 -2.40 14.13
C ASN A 135 55.00 -3.06 13.35
N GLU A 136 54.74 -3.54 12.13
CA GLU A 136 55.79 -4.12 11.27
C GLU A 136 56.89 -3.10 10.95
N ILE A 137 56.53 -1.85 10.65
CA ILE A 137 57.49 -0.76 10.42
C ILE A 137 58.30 -0.47 11.68
N GLU A 138 57.64 -0.38 12.84
CA GLU A 138 58.30 -0.14 14.13
C GLU A 138 59.29 -1.27 14.46
N GLU A 139 58.90 -2.53 14.31
CA GLU A 139 59.77 -3.69 14.51
C GLU A 139 61.00 -3.62 13.59
N LEU A 140 60.81 -3.40 12.28
CA LEU A 140 61.92 -3.27 11.33
C LEU A 140 62.86 -2.10 11.66
N SER A 141 62.32 -0.98 12.17
CA SER A 141 63.13 0.17 12.59
C SER A 141 63.99 -0.12 13.82
N VAL A 142 63.52 -0.98 14.73
CA VAL A 142 64.27 -1.40 15.93
C VAL A 142 65.42 -2.34 15.53
N TYR A 143 65.19 -3.27 14.59
CA TYR A 143 66.25 -4.17 14.11
C TYR A 143 67.30 -3.45 13.25
N GLY A 144 66.91 -2.49 12.40
CA GLY A 144 67.85 -1.71 11.58
C GLY A 144 68.78 -0.78 12.37
N ASN A 145 68.41 -0.40 13.60
CA ASN A 145 69.26 0.40 14.50
C ASN A 145 70.20 -0.44 15.38
N ASN A 146 70.08 -1.78 15.37
CA ASN A 146 70.94 -2.67 16.16
C ASN A 146 72.12 -3.26 15.35
N GLU A 147 72.22 -2.96 14.05
CA GLU A 147 73.33 -3.41 13.17
C GLU A 147 74.41 -2.33 12.93
N THR A 148 74.40 -1.23 13.70
CA THR A 148 75.49 -0.23 13.76
C THR A 148 76.16 -0.23 15.13
#